data_AF-A0A2V9SJB7-F1
#
_entry.id   AF-A0A2V9SJB7-F1
#
_cell.length_a   1.000
_cell.length_b   1.000
_cell.length_c   1.000
_cell.angle_alpha   90.00
_cell.angle_beta   90.00
_cell.angle_gamma   90.00
#
_symmetry.space_group_name_H-M   'P 1'
#
loop_
_entity.id
_entity.type
_entity.pdbx_description
1 polymer ?
#
loop_
_entity_poly.entity_id
_entity_poly.type
_entity_poly.pdbx_seq_one_letter_code
_entity_poly.pdbx_strand_id
1 'polypeptide(L)'
;MTPIQLYSLILGGTGVLLAAYLLVRRKPKTADALERERREMLDRIGRITDGTVIDVQEMQSSEQKPLTLLIYHYDVAGVSYEASQDVTYLRQLVNLHSCRLGLRTSVRYDPQNPGNSMVLSERWMGLRQ
;
A
#
# COMPACT_ATOMS: atom_id res chain seq x y z
N MET A 1 -38.75 38.14 15.72
CA MET A 1 -37.52 37.69 15.03
C MET A 1 -37.29 38.62 13.86
N THR A 2 -36.11 39.23 13.74
CA THR A 2 -35.83 40.08 12.58
C THR A 2 -35.58 39.19 11.35
N PRO A 3 -35.98 39.60 10.14
CA PRO A 3 -35.84 38.79 8.92
C PRO A 3 -34.39 38.33 8.70
N ILE A 4 -33.42 39.16 9.09
CA ILE A 4 -31.98 38.87 9.03
C ILE A 4 -31.60 37.63 9.85
N GLN A 5 -32.15 37.46 11.05
CA GLN A 5 -31.90 36.29 11.90
C GLN A 5 -32.46 35.01 11.27
N LEU A 6 -33.60 35.11 10.60
CA LEU A 6 -34.23 33.99 9.91
C LEU A 6 -33.39 33.51 8.71
N TYR A 7 -32.91 34.46 7.89
CA TYR A 7 -32.06 34.14 6.74
C TYR A 7 -30.71 33.53 7.16
N SER A 8 -30.10 34.01 8.26
CA SER A 8 -28.86 33.42 8.77
C SER A 8 -29.04 31.98 9.24
N LEU A 9 -30.18 31.64 9.87
CA LEU A 9 -30.48 30.28 10.31
C LEU A 9 -30.70 29.33 9.13
N ILE A 10 -31.42 29.79 8.10
CA ILE A 10 -31.65 29.01 6.87
C ILE A 10 -30.33 28.78 6.12
N LEU A 11 -29.49 29.80 5.98
CA LEU A 11 -28.20 29.68 5.28
C LEU A 11 -27.23 28.77 6.05
N GLY A 12 -27.17 28.89 7.38
CA GLY A 12 -26.38 27.99 8.22
C GLY A 12 -26.87 26.55 8.16
N GLY A 13 -28.18 26.33 8.26
CA GLY A 13 -28.79 25.00 8.19
C GLY A 13 -28.56 24.31 6.84
N THR A 14 -28.72 25.04 5.73
CA THR A 14 -28.45 24.51 4.39
C THR A 14 -26.97 24.18 4.19
N GLY A 15 -26.06 25.01 4.69
CA GLY A 15 -24.61 24.74 4.67
C GLY A 15 -24.24 23.46 5.43
N VAL A 16 -24.80 23.24 6.62
CA VAL A 16 -24.57 22.04 7.42
C VAL A 16 -25.12 20.79 6.72
N LEU A 17 -26.34 20.86 6.16
CA LEU A 17 -26.95 19.76 5.43
C LEU A 17 -26.14 19.38 4.18
N LEU A 18 -25.65 20.38 3.44
CA LEU A 18 -24.81 20.15 2.26
C LEU A 18 -23.48 19.48 2.65
N ALA A 19 -22.82 19.96 3.71
CA ALA A 19 -21.58 19.37 4.19
C ALA A 19 -21.77 17.92 4.65
N ALA A 20 -22.83 17.64 5.42
CA ALA A 20 -23.18 16.29 5.86
C ALA A 20 -23.43 15.35 4.66
N TYR A 21 -24.18 15.83 3.67
CA TYR A 21 -24.46 15.07 2.46
C TYR A 21 -23.20 14.73 1.67
N LEU A 22 -22.28 15.69 1.51
CA LEU A 22 -21.01 15.47 0.82
C LEU A 22 -20.11 14.48 1.57
N LEU A 23 -20.08 14.53 2.90
CA LEU A 23 -19.32 13.57 3.72
C LEU A 23 -19.88 12.15 3.59
N VAL A 24 -21.21 11.98 3.63
CA VAL A 24 -21.85 10.67 3.45
C VAL A 24 -21.65 10.13 2.02
N ARG A 25 -21.56 11.01 1.02
CA ARG A 25 -21.32 10.62 -0.37
C ARG A 25 -19.87 10.33 -0.72
N ARG A 26 -18.90 10.58 0.17
CA ARG A 26 -17.51 10.23 -0.09
C ARG A 26 -17.39 8.71 -0.20
N LYS A 27 -17.05 8.24 -1.39
CA LYS A 27 -16.80 6.81 -1.62
C LYS A 27 -15.57 6.39 -0.80
N PRO A 28 -15.61 5.21 -0.17
CA PRO A 28 -14.42 4.66 0.48
C PRO A 28 -13.31 4.47 -0.56
N LYS A 29 -12.06 4.65 -0.13
CA LYS A 29 -10.89 4.39 -0.97
C LYS A 29 -10.91 2.91 -1.39
N THR A 30 -10.59 2.64 -2.65
CA THR A 30 -10.45 1.27 -3.16
C THR A 30 -9.25 0.59 -2.50
N ALA A 31 -9.26 -0.75 -2.42
CA ALA A 31 -8.18 -1.53 -1.83
C ALA A 31 -6.82 -1.19 -2.46
N ASP A 32 -6.76 -1.06 -3.79
CA ASP A 32 -5.55 -0.68 -4.53
C ASP A 32 -5.05 0.72 -4.14
N ALA A 33 -5.96 1.67 -3.92
CA ALA A 33 -5.59 3.04 -3.53
C ALA A 33 -5.05 3.08 -2.09
N LEU A 34 -5.64 2.29 -1.18
CA LEU A 34 -5.13 2.14 0.18
C LEU A 34 -3.74 1.50 0.18
N GLU A 35 -3.54 0.45 -0.62
CA GLU A 35 -2.25 -0.23 -0.71
C GLU A 35 -1.17 0.66 -1.34
N ARG A 36 -1.53 1.49 -2.33
CA ARG A 36 -0.62 2.50 -2.87
C ARG A 36 -0.24 3.55 -1.82
N GLU A 37 -1.20 4.05 -1.05
CA GLU A 37 -0.93 5.01 0.03
C GLU A 37 -0.03 4.41 1.11
N ARG A 38 -0.23 3.12 1.45
CA ARG A 38 0.65 2.37 2.37
C ARG A 38 2.09 2.34 1.84
N ARG A 39 2.28 2.03 0.55
CA ARG A 39 3.60 2.00 -0.09
C ARG A 39 4.25 3.38 -0.13
N GLU A 40 3.51 4.43 -0.49
CA GLU A 40 4.00 5.81 -0.46
C GLU A 40 4.38 6.28 0.95
N MET A 41 3.65 5.83 1.97
CA MET A 41 4.00 6.08 3.38
C MET A 41 5.30 5.37 3.75
N LEU A 42 5.42 4.07 3.47
CA LEU A 42 6.63 3.29 3.74
C LEU A 42 7.85 3.86 3.01
N ASP A 43 7.72 4.30 1.76
CA ASP A 43 8.79 4.95 1.01
C ASP A 43 9.35 6.17 1.76
N ARG A 44 8.49 6.88 2.49
CA ARG A 44 8.84 8.10 3.22
C ARG A 44 9.47 7.82 4.59
N ILE A 45 8.92 6.86 5.35
CA ILE A 45 9.29 6.64 6.76
C ILE A 45 10.12 5.38 7.00
N GLY A 46 10.10 4.45 6.05
CA GLY A 46 10.63 3.11 6.22
C GLY A 46 12.15 3.07 6.23
N ARG A 47 12.71 2.22 7.10
CA ARG A 47 14.14 1.87 7.11
C ARG A 47 14.39 0.71 6.17
N ILE A 48 15.61 0.62 5.66
CA ILE A 48 16.05 -0.47 4.79
C ILE A 48 16.86 -1.47 5.61
N THR A 49 16.59 -2.76 5.43
CA THR A 49 17.42 -3.87 5.88
C THR A 49 17.70 -4.81 4.71
N ASP A 50 18.65 -5.70 4.89
CA ASP A 50 18.88 -6.78 3.95
C ASP A 50 17.87 -7.91 4.20
N GLY A 51 17.42 -8.52 3.10
CA GLY A 51 16.55 -9.68 3.10
C GLY A 51 16.85 -10.58 1.92
N THR A 52 16.06 -11.63 1.79
CA THR A 52 16.22 -12.60 0.71
C THR A 52 14.85 -12.99 0.17
N VAL A 53 14.73 -13.03 -1.15
CA VAL A 53 13.55 -13.57 -1.82
C VAL A 53 13.51 -15.07 -1.59
N ILE A 54 12.40 -15.54 -1.01
CA ILE A 54 12.17 -16.96 -0.77
C ILE A 54 11.52 -17.60 -1.98
N ASP A 55 10.48 -16.98 -2.54
CA ASP A 55 9.66 -17.56 -3.60
C ASP A 55 8.90 -16.48 -4.39
N VAL A 56 8.49 -16.81 -5.62
CA VAL A 56 7.63 -15.98 -6.47
C VAL A 56 6.48 -16.85 -6.97
N GLN A 57 5.27 -16.57 -6.49
CA GLN A 57 4.08 -17.33 -6.85
C GLN A 57 3.26 -16.57 -7.88
N GLU A 58 3.08 -17.19 -9.05
CA GLU A 58 2.20 -16.70 -10.10
C GLU A 58 0.94 -17.57 -10.17
N MET A 59 -0.19 -17.01 -9.76
CA MET A 59 -1.48 -17.68 -9.83
C MET A 59 -2.23 -17.18 -11.07
N GLN A 60 -2.38 -18.08 -12.05
CA GLN A 60 -3.23 -17.84 -13.20
C GLN A 60 -4.62 -18.39 -12.90
N SER A 61 -5.63 -17.52 -12.85
CA SER A 61 -7.03 -17.94 -12.76
C SER A 61 -7.69 -17.71 -14.11
N SER A 62 -8.47 -18.68 -14.59
CA SER A 62 -9.17 -18.60 -15.88
C SER A 62 -10.22 -17.47 -15.93
N GLU A 63 -10.67 -16.98 -14.77
CA GLU A 63 -11.72 -15.96 -14.66
C GLU A 63 -11.24 -14.67 -13.97
N GLN A 64 -10.11 -14.70 -13.25
CA GLN A 64 -9.60 -13.55 -12.50
C GLN A 64 -8.25 -13.07 -13.03
N LYS A 65 -7.97 -11.78 -12.78
CA LYS A 65 -6.69 -11.16 -13.11
C LYS A 65 -5.53 -11.98 -12.52
N PRO A 66 -4.44 -12.23 -13.28
CA PRO A 66 -3.30 -12.97 -12.78
C PRO A 66 -2.76 -12.28 -11.51
N LEU A 67 -2.56 -13.05 -10.45
CA LEU A 67 -2.02 -12.58 -9.17
C LEU A 67 -0.56 -13.02 -9.09
N THR A 68 0.33 -12.09 -8.75
CA THR A 68 1.75 -12.38 -8.55
C THR A 68 2.20 -11.95 -7.17
N LEU A 69 2.57 -12.93 -6.34
CA LEU A 69 3.03 -12.73 -4.97
C LEU A 69 4.53 -12.96 -4.88
N LEU A 70 5.26 -11.97 -4.37
CA LEU A 70 6.66 -12.06 -4.03
C LEU A 70 6.80 -12.38 -2.54
N ILE A 71 7.41 -13.51 -2.21
CA ILE A 71 7.62 -13.96 -0.84
C ILE A 71 9.08 -13.74 -0.48
N TYR A 72 9.32 -13.11 0.68
CA TYR A 72 10.66 -12.76 1.14
C TYR A 72 10.75 -12.84 2.65
N HIS A 73 11.96 -13.06 3.16
CA HIS A 73 12.27 -12.92 4.57
C HIS A 73 13.34 -11.88 4.81
N TYR A 74 13.37 -11.37 6.03
CA TYR A 74 14.34 -10.39 6.51
C TYR A 74 14.45 -10.47 8.03
N ASP A 75 15.59 -10.03 8.56
CA ASP A 75 15.85 -10.04 9.98
C ASP A 75 15.91 -8.60 10.52
N VAL A 76 15.20 -8.37 11.64
CA VAL A 76 15.24 -7.10 12.37
C VAL A 76 15.34 -7.41 13.86
N ALA A 77 16.35 -6.83 14.52
CA ALA A 77 16.56 -6.97 15.97
C ALA A 77 16.58 -8.43 16.47
N GLY A 78 17.12 -9.35 15.67
CA GLY A 78 17.19 -10.78 15.99
C GLY A 78 15.89 -11.57 15.77
N VAL A 79 14.87 -10.94 15.17
CA VAL A 79 13.61 -11.59 14.79
C VAL A 79 13.54 -11.71 13.28
N SER A 80 13.31 -12.93 12.81
CA SER A 80 13.08 -13.23 11.39
C SER A 80 11.61 -13.02 11.05
N TYR A 81 11.36 -12.19 10.05
CA TYR A 81 10.05 -11.93 9.50
C TYR A 81 9.96 -12.53 8.10
N GLU A 82 8.79 -13.09 7.79
CA GLU A 82 8.44 -13.54 6.45
C GLU A 82 7.17 -12.82 6.02
N ALA A 83 7.19 -12.29 4.81
CA ALA A 83 6.07 -11.55 4.25
C ALA A 83 5.89 -11.87 2.76
N SER A 84 4.64 -11.80 2.32
CA SER A 84 4.28 -11.82 0.91
C SER A 84 3.82 -10.44 0.47
N GLN A 85 4.25 -10.02 -0.71
CA GLN A 85 3.84 -8.77 -1.33
C GLN A 85 3.20 -9.05 -2.69
N ASP A 86 2.00 -8.53 -2.90
CA ASP A 86 1.38 -8.48 -4.22
C ASP A 86 2.13 -7.47 -5.10
N VAL A 87 2.74 -7.98 -6.18
CA VAL A 87 3.49 -7.21 -7.17
C VAL A 87 2.81 -7.22 -8.54
N THR A 88 1.56 -7.66 -8.62
CA THR A 88 0.78 -7.77 -9.87
C THR A 88 0.80 -6.48 -10.69
N TYR A 89 0.58 -5.34 -10.03
CA TYR A 89 0.58 -4.03 -10.66
C TYR A 89 1.98 -3.48 -10.96
N LEU A 90 2.99 -4.03 -10.30
CA LEU A 90 4.39 -3.58 -10.37
C LEU A 90 5.24 -4.48 -11.26
N ARG A 91 4.65 -5.53 -11.85
CA ARG A 91 5.33 -6.50 -12.73
C ARG A 91 5.99 -5.87 -13.95
N GLN A 92 5.51 -4.70 -14.40
CA GLN A 92 6.15 -3.96 -15.49
C GLN A 92 7.51 -3.37 -15.10
N LEU A 93 7.74 -3.14 -13.80
CA LEU A 93 8.98 -2.57 -13.28
C LEU A 93 10.04 -3.65 -13.02
N VAL A 94 9.66 -4.93 -12.92
CA VAL A 94 10.54 -6.01 -12.46
C VAL A 94 10.50 -7.20 -13.41
N ASN A 95 11.67 -7.71 -13.77
CA ASN A 95 11.76 -9.00 -14.45
C ASN A 95 11.69 -10.13 -13.41
N LEU A 96 10.51 -10.73 -13.25
CA LEU A 96 10.32 -11.82 -12.30
C LEU A 96 11.09 -13.09 -12.69
N HIS A 97 11.41 -13.28 -13.97
CA HIS A 97 12.20 -14.43 -14.43
C HIS A 97 13.66 -14.37 -13.94
N SER A 98 14.16 -13.18 -13.59
CA SER A 98 15.48 -13.03 -12.96
C SER A 98 15.43 -13.14 -11.44
N CYS A 99 14.24 -13.13 -10.83
CA CYS A 99 14.06 -13.33 -9.39
C CYS A 99 14.22 -14.82 -9.05
N ARG A 100 15.47 -15.25 -8.86
CA ARG A 100 15.79 -16.61 -8.41
C ARG A 100 15.57 -16.74 -6.90
N LEU A 101 15.16 -17.94 -6.47
CA LEU A 101 15.11 -18.31 -5.06
C LEU A 101 16.47 -18.01 -4.41
N GLY A 102 16.48 -17.32 -3.27
CA GLY A 102 17.71 -16.94 -2.59
C GLY A 102 18.34 -15.61 -3.06
N LEU A 103 17.68 -14.87 -3.97
CA LEU A 103 18.16 -13.55 -4.39
C LEU A 103 18.21 -12.58 -3.20
N ARG A 104 19.38 -11.98 -2.97
CA ARG A 104 19.54 -10.90 -2.00
C ARG A 104 18.71 -9.69 -2.43
N THR A 105 17.87 -9.22 -1.54
CA THR A 105 16.98 -8.07 -1.75
C THR A 105 17.11 -7.09 -0.60
N SER A 106 16.89 -5.82 -0.87
CA SER A 106 16.71 -4.83 0.19
C SER A 106 15.23 -4.77 0.55
N VAL A 107 14.92 -4.90 1.84
CA VAL A 107 13.56 -4.82 2.37
C VAL A 107 13.40 -3.48 3.08
N ARG A 108 12.33 -2.76 2.74
CA ARG A 108 11.95 -1.55 3.46
C ARG A 108 10.84 -1.88 4.43
N TYR A 109 11.01 -1.48 5.69
CA TYR A 109 10.06 -1.79 6.77
C TYR A 109 9.82 -0.58 7.65
N ASP A 110 8.67 -0.56 8.32
CA ASP A 110 8.36 0.43 9.36
C ASP A 110 9.09 0.07 10.68
N PRO A 111 9.97 0.91 11.22
CA PRO A 111 10.67 0.63 12.48
C PRO A 111 9.73 0.48 13.69
N GLN A 112 8.55 1.08 13.64
CA GLN A 112 7.55 0.98 14.72
C GLN A 112 6.71 -0.29 14.60
N ASN A 113 6.58 -0.84 13.39
CA ASN A 113 5.88 -2.07 13.11
C ASN A 113 6.66 -2.88 12.07
N PRO A 114 7.67 -3.67 12.48
CA PRO A 114 8.56 -4.35 11.55
C PRO A 114 7.85 -5.24 10.54
N GLY A 115 6.73 -5.87 10.92
CA GLY A 115 5.92 -6.70 10.01
C GLY A 115 5.30 -5.92 8.84
N ASN A 116 5.21 -4.58 8.93
CA ASN A 116 4.81 -3.73 7.83
C ASN A 116 6.02 -3.47 6.92
N SER A 117 6.21 -4.34 5.93
CA SER A 117 7.34 -4.31 5.01
C SER A 117 6.92 -4.29 3.54
N MET A 118 7.87 -3.94 2.68
CA MET A 118 7.78 -4.06 1.24
C MET A 118 9.17 -4.19 0.61
N VAL A 119 9.22 -4.83 -0.55
CA VAL A 119 10.43 -4.93 -1.39
C VAL A 119 10.31 -4.02 -2.62
N LEU A 120 9.09 -3.74 -3.05
CA LEU A 120 8.83 -2.99 -4.28
C LEU A 120 7.79 -1.89 -4.06
N SER A 121 8.02 -0.73 -4.66
CA SER A 121 7.06 0.36 -4.78
C SER A 121 7.19 1.04 -6.14
N GLU A 122 6.30 1.98 -6.43
CA GLU A 122 6.32 2.80 -7.63
C GLU A 122 7.59 3.64 -7.76
N ARG A 123 8.25 3.96 -6.63
CA ARG A 123 9.39 4.87 -6.57
C ARG A 123 10.68 4.20 -6.14
N TRP A 124 10.61 2.97 -5.67
CA TRP A 124 11.75 2.25 -5.11
C TRP A 124 11.69 0.75 -5.41
N MET A 125 12.86 0.18 -5.64
CA MET A 125 13.04 -1.24 -5.93
C MET A 125 14.18 -1.78 -5.09
N GLY A 126 13.87 -2.78 -4.25
CA GLY A 126 14.84 -3.49 -3.43
C GLY A 126 15.48 -4.69 -4.10
N LEU A 127 14.90 -5.17 -5.21
CA LEU A 127 15.41 -6.32 -5.97
C LEU A 127 16.66 -5.93 -6.75
N ARG A 128 17.70 -6.76 -6.68
CA ARG A 128 18.92 -6.61 -7.49
C ARG A 128 18.78 -7.44 -8.77
N GLN A 129 18.99 -6.81 -9.93
CA GLN A 129 18.99 -7.47 -11.24
C GLN A 129 20.33 -8.14 -11.53
#